data_AF-A0A1N6EQB6-F1
#
_entry.id   AF-A0A1N6EQB6-F1
#
_cell.length_a   1.000
_cell.length_b   1.000
_cell.length_c   1.000
_cell.angle_alpha   90.00
_cell.angle_beta   90.00
_cell.angle_gamma   90.00
#
_symmetry.space_group_name_H-M   'P 1'
#
loop_
_entity.id
_entity.type
_entity.pdbx_description
1 polymer ?
#
loop_
_entity_poly.entity_id
_entity_poly.type
_entity_poly.pdbx_seq_one_letter_code
_entity_poly.pdbx_strand_id
1 'polypeptide(L)'
;MRNIQILHDRERFREMLSYAVSRENLWGNIDVITRDGAPGLLLVVLDQLDMPNRVSSGVVHECYGDALADLGDILDDLNPDFRPLSHL
;
A
#
# COMPACT_ATOMS: atom_id res chain seq x y z
N MET A 1 -4.75 23.47 3.86
CA MET A 1 -4.13 22.12 3.75
C MET A 1 -5.19 21.10 4.13
N ARG A 2 -5.49 20.11 3.28
CA ARG A 2 -6.39 19.01 3.66
C ARG A 2 -5.59 18.02 4.49
N ASN A 3 -6.08 17.66 5.68
CA ASN A 3 -5.48 16.58 6.45
C ASN A 3 -5.72 15.27 5.71
N ILE A 4 -4.64 14.59 5.32
CA ILE A 4 -4.72 13.23 4.80
C ILE A 4 -5.01 12.31 5.99
N GLN A 5 -6.09 11.54 5.90
CA GLN A 5 -6.41 10.51 6.88
C GLN A 5 -5.83 9.18 6.41
N ILE A 6 -5.03 8.55 7.28
CA ILE A 6 -4.47 7.22 7.06
C ILE A 6 -5.08 6.30 8.12
N LEU A 7 -5.86 5.33 7.66
CA LEU A 7 -6.37 4.25 8.49
C LEU A 7 -5.27 3.19 8.62
N HIS A 8 -4.90 2.86 9.85
CA HIS A 8 -3.95 1.78 10.12
C HIS A 8 -4.73 0.50 10.40
N ASP A 9 -4.93 -0.29 9.37
CA ASP A 9 -5.68 -1.55 9.42
C ASP A 9 -5.03 -2.55 8.46
N ARG A 10 -4.38 -3.56 9.04
CA ARG A 10 -3.61 -4.56 8.30
C ARG A 10 -4.50 -5.47 7.45
N GLU A 11 -5.67 -5.86 7.97
CA GLU A 11 -6.59 -6.74 7.25
C GLU A 11 -7.15 -5.99 6.04
N ARG A 12 -7.63 -4.77 6.28
CA ARG A 12 -8.15 -3.91 5.21
C ARG A 12 -7.10 -3.55 4.17
N PHE A 13 -5.87 -3.28 4.61
CA PHE A 13 -4.73 -3.06 3.71
C PHE A 13 -4.53 -4.26 2.77
N ARG A 14 -4.52 -5.48 3.33
CA ARG A 14 -4.32 -6.71 2.55
C ARG A 14 -5.48 -6.98 1.59
N GLU A 15 -6.73 -6.74 2.01
CA GLU A 15 -7.91 -6.83 1.13
C GLU A 15 -7.79 -5.91 -0.08
N MET A 16 -7.46 -4.64 0.16
CA MET A 16 -7.35 -3.64 -0.90
C MET A 16 -6.18 -3.92 -1.84
N LEU A 17 -5.06 -4.36 -1.30
CA LEU A 17 -3.90 -4.79 -2.09
C LEU A 17 -4.26 -5.98 -2.97
N SER A 18 -4.93 -7.00 -2.41
CA SER A 18 -5.42 -8.17 -3.16
C SER A 18 -6.37 -7.76 -4.28
N TYR A 19 -7.26 -6.79 -4.02
CA TYR A 19 -8.15 -6.25 -5.04
C TYR A 19 -7.36 -5.54 -6.16
N ALA A 20 -6.39 -4.68 -5.82
CA ALA A 20 -5.57 -3.97 -6.80
C ALA A 20 -4.76 -4.93 -7.68
N VAL A 21 -4.21 -6.00 -7.10
CA VAL A 21 -3.54 -7.10 -7.82
C VAL A 21 -4.50 -7.80 -8.78
N SER A 22 -5.70 -8.16 -8.31
CA SER A 22 -6.71 -8.84 -9.16
C SER A 22 -7.18 -8.00 -10.35
N ARG A 23 -7.03 -6.69 -10.25
CA ARG A 23 -7.39 -5.71 -11.27
C ARG A 23 -6.20 -5.32 -12.16
N GLU A 24 -5.02 -5.88 -11.90
CA GLU A 24 -3.77 -5.53 -12.57
C GLU A 24 -3.58 -4.00 -12.64
N ASN A 25 -3.76 -3.35 -11.49
CA ASN A 25 -3.58 -1.91 -11.34
C ASN A 25 -2.92 -1.61 -9.99
N LEU A 26 -1.89 -2.37 -9.64
CA LEU A 26 -1.23 -2.22 -8.35
C LEU A 26 -0.60 -0.82 -8.21
N TRP A 27 0.22 -0.42 -9.18
CA TRP A 27 1.05 0.79 -9.06
C TRP A 27 0.24 2.08 -9.04
N GLY A 28 -0.97 2.09 -9.61
CA GLY A 28 -1.90 3.23 -9.50
C GLY A 28 -2.56 3.36 -8.13
N ASN A 29 -2.42 2.36 -7.25
CA ASN A 29 -3.08 2.31 -5.94
C ASN A 29 -2.11 2.30 -4.76
N ILE A 30 -0.80 2.22 -5.00
CA ILE A 30 0.22 2.17 -3.95
C ILE A 30 0.95 3.51 -3.87
N ASP A 31 1.19 3.95 -2.64
CA ASP A 31 2.03 5.10 -2.35
C ASP A 31 2.87 4.81 -1.09
N VAL A 32 3.99 5.52 -0.94
CA VAL A 32 4.83 5.45 0.27
C VAL A 32 4.98 6.86 0.81
N ILE A 33 4.43 7.07 1.99
CA ILE A 33 4.30 8.39 2.60
C ILE A 33 5.24 8.53 3.79
N THR A 34 5.78 9.73 3.95
CA THR A 34 6.65 10.11 5.06
C THR A 34 5.90 11.13 5.93
N ARG A 35 6.16 11.16 7.24
CA ARG A 35 5.59 12.16 8.14
C ARG A 35 6.63 13.22 8.50
N ASP A 36 6.34 14.49 8.19
CA ASP A 36 7.24 15.63 8.43
C ASP A 36 7.73 15.77 9.89
N GLY A 37 7.01 15.21 10.87
CA GLY A 37 7.34 15.31 12.31
C GLY A 37 7.75 13.99 12.98
N ALA A 38 7.79 12.86 12.27
CA ALA A 38 8.24 11.58 12.80
C ALA A 38 8.96 10.81 11.69
N PRO A 39 10.30 10.66 11.76
CA PRO A 39 11.05 9.96 10.74
C PRO A 39 10.54 8.52 10.60
N GLY A 40 10.24 8.12 9.37
CA GLY A 40 9.66 6.83 9.05
C GLY A 40 8.78 6.90 7.79
N LEU A 41 8.72 5.79 7.08
CA LEU A 41 7.94 5.60 5.86
C LEU A 41 6.80 4.63 6.12
N LEU A 42 5.62 4.95 5.62
CA LEU A 42 4.45 4.08 5.67
C LEU A 42 4.07 3.68 4.24
N LEU A 43 3.97 2.38 4.01
CA LEU A 43 3.32 1.85 2.81
C LEU A 43 1.81 2.03 2.96
N VAL A 44 1.18 2.58 1.91
CA VAL A 44 -0.27 2.79 1.87
C VAL A 44 -0.89 2.32 0.56
N VAL A 45 -2.13 1.85 0.66
CA VAL A 45 -3.02 1.60 -0.49
C VAL A 45 -4.13 2.67 -0.49
N LEU A 46 -4.44 3.22 -1.67
CA LEU A 46 -5.49 4.22 -1.86
C LEU A 46 -6.89 3.56 -1.81
N ASP A 47 -7.78 4.08 -0.96
CA ASP A 47 -9.18 3.70 -0.98
C ASP A 47 -9.90 4.45 -2.11
N GLN A 48 -10.08 3.76 -3.23
CA GLN A 48 -10.77 4.29 -4.41
C GLN A 48 -12.28 4.48 -4.17
N LEU A 49 -12.86 3.81 -3.17
CA LEU A 49 -14.30 3.89 -2.86
C LEU A 49 -14.59 5.06 -1.90
N ASP A 50 -13.73 5.27 -0.90
CA ASP A 50 -13.89 6.30 0.13
C ASP A 50 -12.76 7.35 0.08
N MET A 51 -12.57 7.98 -1.08
CA MET A 51 -11.59 9.05 -1.26
C MET A 51 -11.84 10.21 -0.27
N PRO A 52 -10.82 10.70 0.46
CA PRO A 52 -9.39 10.53 0.24
C PRO A 52 -8.69 9.59 1.26
N ASN A 53 -9.35 8.52 1.70
CA ASN A 53 -8.79 7.64 2.73
C ASN A 53 -7.64 6.79 2.17
N ARG A 54 -6.53 6.76 2.91
CA ARG A 54 -5.42 5.82 2.69
C ARG A 54 -5.49 4.75 3.74
N VAL A 55 -5.15 3.51 3.38
CA VAL A 55 -5.03 2.41 4.34
C VAL A 55 -3.58 1.95 4.40
N SER A 56 -3.07 1.72 5.59
CA SER A 56 -1.71 1.23 5.85
C SER A 56 -1.75 -0.05 6.66
N SER A 57 -0.76 -0.93 6.48
CA SER A 57 -0.49 -2.04 7.39
C SER A 57 -0.14 -1.57 8.82
N GLY A 58 0.21 -0.29 8.99
CA GLY A 58 0.66 0.29 10.25
C GLY A 58 2.14 0.04 10.56
N VAL A 59 2.85 -0.67 9.68
CA VAL A 59 4.29 -0.90 9.79
C VAL A 59 5.04 0.33 9.28
N VAL A 60 5.96 0.83 10.10
CA VAL A 60 6.85 1.94 9.76
C VAL A 60 8.19 1.39 9.31
N HIS A 61 8.70 1.90 8.20
CA HIS A 61 9.95 1.50 7.57
C HIS A 61 10.98 2.62 7.66
N GLU A 62 12.27 2.28 7.75
CA GLU A 62 13.35 3.27 7.83
C GLU A 62 13.72 3.82 6.44
N CYS A 63 13.63 2.99 5.41
CA CYS A 63 13.93 3.37 4.04
C CYS A 63 12.93 2.79 3.01
N TYR A 64 12.94 3.35 1.80
CA TYR A 64 12.06 2.88 0.71
C TYR A 64 12.32 1.42 0.36
N GLY A 65 13.57 0.94 0.51
CA GLY A 65 13.92 -0.45 0.28
C GLY A 65 13.15 -1.40 1.18
N ASP A 66 13.04 -1.09 2.47
CA ASP A 66 12.32 -1.94 3.43
C ASP A 66 10.81 -1.95 3.16
N ALA A 67 10.24 -0.80 2.81
CA ALA A 67 8.81 -0.70 2.45
C ALA A 67 8.48 -1.49 1.18
N LEU A 68 9.38 -1.48 0.19
CA LEU A 68 9.20 -2.25 -1.04
C LEU A 68 9.48 -3.74 -0.84
N ALA A 69 10.39 -4.11 0.07
CA ALA A 69 10.61 -5.51 0.45
C ALA A 69 9.37 -6.09 1.15
N ASP A 70 8.80 -5.38 2.13
CA ASP A 70 7.54 -5.78 2.78
C ASP A 70 6.38 -5.89 1.78
N LEU A 71 6.26 -4.93 0.85
CA LEU A 71 5.31 -5.04 -0.25
C LEU A 71 5.54 -6.32 -1.08
N GLY A 72 6.79 -6.62 -1.42
CA GLY A 72 7.18 -7.83 -2.16
C GLY A 72 6.73 -9.11 -1.47
N ASP A 73 7.03 -9.26 -0.18
CA ASP A 73 6.64 -10.41 0.63
C ASP A 73 5.11 -10.60 0.64
N ILE A 74 4.35 -9.50 0.75
CA ILE A 74 2.88 -9.56 0.71
C ILE A 74 2.38 -9.92 -0.70
N LEU A 75 3.04 -9.47 -1.75
CA LEU A 75 2.66 -9.79 -3.13
C LEU A 75 2.96 -11.24 -3.48
N ASP A 76 4.02 -11.84 -2.96
CA ASP A 76 4.31 -13.27 -3.15
C ASP A 76 3.18 -14.14 -2.56
N ASP A 77 2.60 -13.73 -1.44
CA ASP A 77 1.40 -14.37 -0.87
C ASP A 77 0.13 -14.17 -1.72
N LEU A 78 -0.08 -12.94 -2.23
CA LEU A 78 -1.33 -12.53 -2.88
C LEU A 78 -1.37 -12.85 -4.38
N ASN A 79 -0.21 -13.04 -5.01
CA ASN A 79 -0.04 -13.32 -6.42
C ASN A 79 0.95 -14.47 -6.66
N PRO A 80 0.67 -15.68 -6.13
CA PRO A 80 1.61 -16.81 -6.18
C PRO A 80 1.92 -17.28 -7.61
N ASP A 81 1.05 -16.96 -8.57
CA ASP A 81 1.21 -17.30 -9.98
C ASP A 81 2.01 -16.24 -10.78
N PHE A 82 2.52 -15.20 -10.11
CA PHE A 82 3.30 -14.11 -10.72
C PHE A 82 2.60 -13.45 -11.92
N ARG A 83 1.27 -13.29 -11.85
CA ARG A 83 0.51 -12.59 -12.88
C ARG A 83 0.95 -11.12 -12.98
N PRO A 84 0.79 -10.47 -14.15
CA PRO A 84 1.13 -9.06 -14.30
C PRO A 84 0.44 -8.18 -13.24
N LEU A 85 1.20 -7.27 -12.64
CA LEU A 85 0.69 -6.35 -11.60
C LEU A 85 0.09 -5.07 -12.21
N SER A 86 0.29 -4.83 -13.51
CA SER A 86 -0.22 -3.68 -14.24
C SER A 86 -0.43 -4.00 -15.72
N HIS A 87 -1.56 -3.59 -16.29
CA HIS A 87 -1.69 -3.44 -17.73
C HIS A 87 -0.84 -2.25 -18.20
N LEU A 88 0.12 -2.49 -19.09
CA LEU A 88 0.91 -1.44 -19.76
C LEU A 88 0.03 -0.57 -20.68
#